data_AF-A0A6V8D4B1-F1
#
_entry.id   AF-A0A6V8D4B1-F1
#
_cell.length_a   1.000
_cell.length_b   1.000
_cell.length_c   1.000
_cell.angle_alpha   90.00
_cell.angle_beta   90.00
_cell.angle_gamma   90.00
#
_symmetry.space_group_name_H-M   'P 1'
#
loop_
_entity.id
_entity.type
_entity.pdbx_description
1 polymer ?
#
loop_
_entity_poly.entity_id
_entity_poly.type
_entity_poly.pdbx_seq_one_letter_code
_entity_poly.pdbx_strand_id
1 'polypeptide(L)'
;QADLALESVLLRARAAWHRIPQEVRNVVVKKGSPEDGTTAPMRPLPSGARMYPETDIPTTAVSSSMWQSVLENMPMTDSERQERLSKYDISGDQSEQLLARELDDSFVDYQNDLPAKAWATVLLENDEVDPALSSLVLLAKEQGELTREAINDVITNFANTGATMAEIQSFAEQNGLKPADTSSLQSVIDAVVLERIDF
;
A
#
# COMPACT_ATOMS: atom_id res chain seq x y z
N GLN A 1 52.36 -19.75 0.24
CA GLN A 1 51.12 -19.02 -0.13
C GLN A 1 50.93 -18.96 -1.64
N ALA A 2 51.95 -18.56 -2.41
CA ALA A 2 51.89 -18.56 -3.88
C ALA A 2 51.61 -19.95 -4.48
N ASP A 3 52.28 -21.01 -3.98
CA ASP A 3 52.10 -22.38 -4.50
C ASP A 3 50.66 -22.89 -4.33
N LEU A 4 50.08 -22.69 -3.14
CA LEU A 4 48.67 -23.05 -2.85
C LEU A 4 47.68 -22.29 -3.75
N ALA A 5 47.96 -21.01 -4.03
CA ALA A 5 47.14 -20.22 -4.94
C ALA A 5 47.22 -20.76 -6.37
N LEU A 6 48.43 -21.05 -6.87
CA LEU A 6 48.64 -21.63 -8.20
C LEU A 6 47.99 -23.01 -8.34
N GLU A 7 48.08 -23.88 -7.32
CA GLU A 7 47.41 -25.18 -7.30
C GLU A 7 45.89 -25.04 -7.40
N SER A 8 45.28 -24.11 -6.67
CA SER A 8 43.83 -23.88 -6.72
C SER A 8 43.35 -23.44 -8.11
N VAL A 9 44.10 -22.55 -8.78
CA VAL A 9 43.80 -22.07 -10.13
C VAL A 9 43.95 -23.21 -11.14
N LEU A 10 44.99 -24.04 -11.01
CA LEU A 10 45.21 -25.20 -11.87
C LEU A 10 44.07 -26.22 -11.74
N LEU A 11 43.63 -26.53 -10.51
CA LEU A 11 42.50 -27.42 -10.27
C LEU A 11 41.21 -26.89 -10.88
N ARG A 12 40.97 -25.58 -10.76
CA ARG A 12 39.81 -24.92 -11.36
C ARG A 12 39.84 -24.97 -12.89
N ALA A 13 40.99 -24.70 -13.50
CA ALA A 13 41.18 -24.76 -14.96
C ALA A 13 40.94 -26.18 -15.50
N ARG A 14 41.45 -27.21 -14.80
CA ARG A 14 41.20 -28.62 -15.14
C ARG A 14 39.72 -29.00 -15.01
N ALA A 15 39.06 -28.57 -13.93
CA ALA A 15 37.64 -28.83 -13.73
C ALA A 15 36.83 -28.21 -14.88
N ALA A 16 37.09 -26.94 -15.21
CA ALA A 16 36.44 -26.21 -16.30
C ALA A 16 36.69 -26.83 -17.68
N TRP A 17 37.87 -27.41 -17.93
CA TRP A 17 38.17 -28.12 -19.18
C TRP A 17 37.26 -29.32 -19.41
N HIS A 18 36.95 -30.07 -18.35
CA HIS A 18 36.09 -31.24 -18.47
C HIS A 18 34.60 -30.88 -18.50
N ARG A 19 34.12 -30.04 -17.56
CA ARG A 19 32.72 -29.60 -17.43
C ARG A 19 32.61 -28.29 -16.64
N ILE A 20 31.44 -27.64 -16.70
CA ILE A 20 31.14 -26.54 -15.80
C ILE A 20 31.07 -27.08 -14.36
N PRO A 21 31.89 -26.55 -13.43
CA PRO A 21 31.88 -27.04 -12.05
C PRO A 21 30.59 -26.68 -11.33
N GLN A 22 30.04 -27.65 -10.58
CA GLN A 22 28.89 -27.41 -9.71
C GLN A 22 29.32 -26.69 -8.44
N GLU A 23 28.77 -25.50 -8.22
CA GLU A 23 29.17 -24.64 -7.13
C GLU A 23 28.04 -23.71 -6.69
N VAL A 24 28.13 -23.27 -5.44
CA VAL A 24 27.32 -22.17 -4.94
C VAL A 24 28.01 -20.88 -5.36
N ARG A 25 27.26 -19.99 -6.01
CA ARG A 25 27.74 -18.68 -6.46
C ARG A 25 26.98 -17.59 -5.74
N ASN A 26 27.68 -16.50 -5.42
CA ASN A 26 27.06 -15.31 -4.84
C ASN A 26 26.90 -14.24 -5.92
N VAL A 27 25.80 -13.49 -5.89
CA VAL A 27 25.63 -12.33 -6.78
C VAL A 27 26.64 -11.26 -6.39
N VAL A 28 27.33 -10.69 -7.38
CA VAL A 28 28.27 -9.61 -7.14
C VAL A 28 27.49 -8.33 -6.90
N VAL A 29 27.58 -7.79 -5.68
CA VAL A 29 26.90 -6.57 -5.26
C VAL A 29 27.92 -5.44 -5.13
N LYS A 30 27.60 -4.29 -5.73
CA LYS A 30 28.43 -3.08 -5.64
C LYS A 30 27.51 -1.89 -5.36
N LYS A 31 27.83 -1.11 -4.33
CA LYS A 31 27.01 0.04 -3.87
C LYS A 31 25.55 -0.34 -3.55
N GLY A 32 25.30 -1.54 -3.03
CA GLY A 32 23.96 -1.96 -2.57
C GLY A 32 23.03 -2.53 -3.66
N SER A 33 23.50 -2.68 -4.90
CA SER A 33 22.73 -3.33 -5.97
C SER A 33 23.60 -4.35 -6.73
N PRO A 34 23.00 -5.36 -7.40
CA PRO A 34 23.73 -6.24 -8.31
C PRO A 34 24.48 -5.39 -9.34
N GLU A 35 25.78 -5.67 -9.55
CA GLU A 35 26.60 -4.84 -10.45
C GLU A 35 26.09 -4.93 -11.90
N ASP A 36 26.00 -6.14 -12.44
CA ASP A 36 25.64 -6.43 -13.84
C ASP A 36 24.98 -7.81 -14.00
N GLY A 37 24.51 -8.40 -12.89
CA GLY A 37 24.00 -9.77 -12.86
C GLY A 37 25.08 -10.86 -12.86
N THR A 38 26.37 -10.49 -12.78
CA THR A 38 27.44 -11.45 -12.58
C THR A 38 27.38 -12.09 -11.20
N THR A 39 27.92 -13.30 -11.14
CA THR A 39 28.04 -14.07 -9.90
C THR A 39 29.50 -14.49 -9.71
N ALA A 40 29.95 -14.61 -8.46
CA ALA A 40 31.27 -15.09 -8.11
C ALA A 40 31.18 -16.47 -7.43
N PRO A 41 32.12 -17.39 -7.72
CA PRO A 41 32.16 -18.69 -7.03
C PRO A 41 32.40 -18.48 -5.53
N MET A 42 31.58 -19.10 -4.70
CA MET A 42 31.69 -19.00 -3.24
C MET A 42 32.29 -20.28 -2.65
N ARG A 43 31.70 -21.43 -2.99
CA ARG A 43 32.13 -22.75 -2.51
C ARG A 43 31.64 -23.86 -3.43
N PRO A 44 32.27 -25.05 -3.41
CA PRO A 44 31.73 -26.23 -4.09
C PRO A 44 30.29 -26.52 -3.68
N LEU A 45 29.52 -27.13 -4.59
CA LEU A 45 28.14 -27.52 -4.30
C LEU A 45 28.14 -28.49 -3.10
N PRO A 46 27.38 -28.20 -2.02
CA PRO A 46 27.28 -29.14 -0.90
C PRO A 46 26.72 -30.47 -1.39
N SER A 47 27.16 -31.56 -0.76
CA SER A 47 26.54 -32.87 -0.97
C SER A 47 25.05 -32.83 -0.61
N GLY A 48 24.26 -33.73 -1.20
CA GLY A 48 22.84 -33.85 -0.87
C GLY A 48 22.59 -33.98 0.63
N ALA A 49 21.57 -33.26 1.11
CA ALA A 49 21.13 -33.38 2.50
C ALA A 49 20.64 -34.80 2.76
N ARG A 50 21.04 -35.38 3.89
CA ARG A 50 20.54 -36.67 4.33
C ARG A 50 19.18 -36.44 4.99
N MET A 51 18.11 -36.90 4.34
CA MET A 51 16.76 -36.77 4.85
C MET A 51 16.33 -38.10 5.48
N TYR A 52 15.80 -38.04 6.70
CA TYR A 52 15.10 -39.14 7.37
C TYR A 52 13.76 -38.61 7.87
N PRO A 53 12.73 -39.46 8.04
CA PRO A 53 11.49 -39.03 8.70
C PRO A 53 11.79 -38.50 10.10
N GLU A 54 11.24 -37.34 10.42
CA GLU A 54 11.30 -36.78 11.77
C GLU A 54 10.42 -37.63 12.69
N THR A 55 11.04 -38.45 13.55
CA THR A 55 10.33 -39.42 14.39
C THR A 55 9.71 -38.78 15.64
N ASP A 56 10.18 -37.60 16.03
CA ASP A 56 9.67 -36.89 17.20
C ASP A 56 8.34 -36.17 16.91
N ILE A 57 7.98 -36.03 15.63
CA ILE A 57 6.73 -35.39 15.18
C ILE A 57 5.79 -36.44 14.59
N PRO A 58 4.57 -36.63 15.15
CA PRO A 58 3.61 -37.55 14.59
C PRO A 58 3.11 -37.08 13.21
N THR A 59 2.69 -38.02 12.39
CA THR A 59 2.11 -37.69 11.08
C THR A 59 0.79 -36.95 11.25
N THR A 60 0.65 -35.83 10.54
CA THR A 60 -0.61 -35.06 10.51
C THR A 60 -1.38 -35.41 9.26
N ALA A 61 -2.56 -36.04 9.42
CA ALA A 61 -3.45 -36.33 8.31
C ALA A 61 -4.26 -35.07 7.94
N VAL A 62 -4.22 -34.69 6.66
CA VAL A 62 -5.07 -33.62 6.13
C VAL A 62 -6.43 -34.22 5.79
N SER A 63 -7.44 -33.95 6.61
CA SER A 63 -8.81 -34.42 6.35
C SER A 63 -9.47 -33.62 5.22
N SER A 64 -10.46 -34.21 4.56
CA SER A 64 -11.25 -33.49 3.55
C SER A 64 -11.91 -32.24 4.14
N SER A 65 -12.45 -32.33 5.36
CA SER A 65 -13.07 -31.19 6.04
C SER A 65 -12.11 -30.04 6.30
N MET A 66 -10.87 -30.33 6.72
CA MET A 66 -9.83 -29.32 6.89
C MET A 66 -9.48 -28.68 5.54
N TRP A 67 -9.32 -29.50 4.50
CA TRP A 67 -9.03 -29.03 3.16
C TRP A 67 -10.13 -28.10 2.61
N GLN A 68 -11.39 -28.50 2.76
CA GLN A 68 -12.55 -27.72 2.34
C GLN A 68 -12.67 -26.41 3.12
N SER A 69 -12.47 -26.44 4.44
CA SER A 69 -12.43 -25.23 5.25
C SER A 69 -11.35 -24.24 4.78
N VAL A 70 -10.16 -24.70 4.41
CA VAL A 70 -9.12 -23.81 3.87
C VAL A 70 -9.54 -23.21 2.52
N LEU A 71 -10.08 -24.03 1.61
CA LEU A 71 -10.53 -23.54 0.30
C LEU A 71 -11.65 -22.51 0.40
N GLU A 72 -12.60 -22.69 1.32
CA GLU A 72 -13.72 -21.78 1.55
C GLU A 72 -13.30 -20.45 2.19
N ASN A 73 -12.14 -20.41 2.85
CA ASN A 73 -11.62 -19.24 3.56
C ASN A 73 -10.33 -18.67 2.95
N MET A 74 -10.01 -19.05 1.71
CA MET A 74 -8.87 -18.43 1.03
C MET A 74 -9.17 -16.96 0.74
N PRO A 75 -8.22 -16.05 1.02
CA PRO A 75 -8.36 -14.66 0.61
C PRO A 75 -8.36 -14.56 -0.92
N MET A 76 -8.93 -13.47 -1.42
CA MET A 76 -8.91 -13.18 -2.85
C MET A 76 -7.48 -13.02 -3.37
N THR A 77 -7.24 -13.50 -4.58
CA THR A 77 -6.02 -13.27 -5.35
C THR A 77 -5.90 -11.82 -5.83
N ASP A 78 -4.70 -11.39 -6.21
CA ASP A 78 -4.47 -10.05 -6.75
C ASP A 78 -5.34 -9.74 -7.98
N SER A 79 -5.57 -10.73 -8.85
CA SER A 79 -6.43 -10.58 -10.02
C SER A 79 -7.90 -10.39 -9.63
N GLU A 80 -8.39 -11.12 -8.63
CA GLU A 80 -9.76 -10.95 -8.10
C GLU A 80 -9.92 -9.61 -7.38
N ARG A 81 -8.88 -9.16 -6.63
CA ARG A 81 -8.86 -7.83 -6.00
C ARG A 81 -8.90 -6.71 -7.05
N GLN A 82 -8.12 -6.85 -8.12
CA GLN A 82 -8.12 -5.90 -9.23
C GLN A 82 -9.47 -5.86 -9.96
N GLU A 83 -10.08 -7.02 -10.22
CA GLU A 83 -11.42 -7.10 -10.81
C GLU A 83 -12.47 -6.47 -9.89
N ARG A 84 -12.40 -6.69 -8.57
CA ARG A 84 -13.27 -6.04 -7.59
C ARG A 84 -13.15 -4.51 -7.67
N LEU A 85 -11.94 -3.97 -7.72
CA LEU A 85 -11.71 -2.52 -7.83
C LEU A 85 -12.16 -1.93 -9.18
N SER A 86 -12.11 -2.71 -10.27
CA SER A 86 -12.54 -2.24 -11.60
C SER A 86 -14.03 -1.90 -11.69
N LYS A 87 -14.83 -2.31 -10.71
CA LYS A 87 -16.26 -1.98 -10.62
C LYS A 87 -16.50 -0.54 -10.18
N TYR A 88 -15.48 0.14 -9.66
CA TYR A 88 -15.54 1.52 -9.21
C TYR A 88 -14.92 2.45 -10.27
N ASP A 89 -15.47 3.66 -10.41
CA ASP A 89 -14.89 4.68 -11.28
C ASP A 89 -13.65 5.29 -10.61
N ILE A 90 -12.54 4.57 -10.57
CA ILE A 90 -11.23 5.04 -10.11
C ILE A 90 -10.19 4.93 -11.24
N SER A 91 -9.12 5.72 -11.16
CA SER A 91 -8.05 5.63 -12.16
C SER A 91 -7.23 4.35 -12.02
N GLY A 92 -6.55 3.92 -13.09
CA GLY A 92 -5.66 2.75 -13.04
C GLY A 92 -4.53 2.91 -12.01
N ASP A 93 -3.95 4.11 -11.93
CA ASP A 93 -2.93 4.46 -10.93
C ASP A 93 -3.46 4.38 -9.50
N GLN A 94 -4.66 4.92 -9.24
CA GLN A 94 -5.30 4.78 -7.93
C GLN A 94 -5.54 3.31 -7.56
N SER A 95 -6.05 2.50 -8.49
CA SER A 95 -6.27 1.07 -8.26
C SER A 95 -4.97 0.33 -7.94
N GLU A 96 -3.90 0.59 -8.72
CA GLU A 96 -2.59 0.00 -8.49
C GLU A 96 -2.01 0.41 -7.14
N GLN A 97 -2.12 1.68 -6.75
CA GLN A 97 -1.66 2.15 -5.45
C GLN A 97 -2.46 1.57 -4.28
N LEU A 98 -3.78 1.45 -4.41
CA LEU A 98 -4.62 0.83 -3.38
C LEU A 98 -4.22 -0.63 -3.15
N LEU A 99 -3.99 -1.39 -4.23
CA LEU A 99 -3.54 -2.79 -4.14
C LEU A 99 -2.12 -2.90 -3.57
N ALA A 100 -1.19 -2.06 -4.04
CA ALA A 100 0.20 -2.09 -3.59
C ALA A 100 0.36 -1.78 -2.10
N ARG A 101 -0.59 -1.03 -1.51
CA ARG A 101 -0.63 -0.68 -0.09
C ARG A 101 -1.63 -1.53 0.71
N GLU A 102 -2.26 -2.54 0.10
CA GLU A 102 -3.27 -3.40 0.73
C GLU A 102 -4.48 -2.62 1.32
N LEU A 103 -4.84 -1.50 0.69
CA LEU A 103 -5.94 -0.61 1.12
C LEU A 103 -7.27 -0.91 0.41
N ASP A 104 -7.33 -1.93 -0.44
CA ASP A 104 -8.50 -2.22 -1.27
C ASP A 104 -9.71 -2.72 -0.47
N ASP A 105 -9.49 -3.45 0.62
CA ASP A 105 -10.55 -3.84 1.55
C ASP A 105 -11.15 -2.60 2.25
N SER A 106 -10.30 -1.71 2.80
CA SER A 106 -10.75 -0.45 3.40
C SER A 106 -11.43 0.47 2.38
N PHE A 107 -10.96 0.50 1.14
CA PHE A 107 -11.62 1.24 0.08
C PHE A 107 -13.05 0.73 -0.10
N VAL A 108 -13.23 -0.57 -0.31
CA VAL A 108 -14.54 -1.18 -0.59
C VAL A 108 -15.50 -1.06 0.58
N ASP A 109 -15.03 -1.32 1.80
CA ASP A 109 -15.86 -1.32 3.02
C ASP A 109 -16.46 0.07 3.32
N TYR A 110 -15.72 1.12 3.01
CA TYR A 110 -16.11 2.50 3.34
C TYR A 110 -16.56 3.33 2.12
N GLN A 111 -16.43 2.83 0.88
CA GLN A 111 -16.79 3.60 -0.32
C GLN A 111 -18.27 3.99 -0.34
N ASN A 112 -19.20 3.08 0.01
CA ASN A 112 -20.65 3.33 0.09
C ASN A 112 -21.18 4.34 -0.97
N ASP A 113 -21.74 5.46 -0.54
CA ASP A 113 -22.26 6.54 -1.41
C ASP A 113 -21.23 7.64 -1.72
N LEU A 114 -19.96 7.45 -1.32
CA LEU A 114 -18.91 8.44 -1.55
C LEU A 114 -18.43 8.41 -3.01
N PRO A 115 -18.06 9.56 -3.59
CA PRO A 115 -17.46 9.60 -4.91
C PRO A 115 -16.17 8.78 -4.95
N ALA A 116 -16.16 7.68 -5.70
CA ALA A 116 -15.09 6.69 -5.68
C ALA A 116 -13.68 7.29 -5.90
N LYS A 117 -13.52 8.20 -6.87
CA LYS A 117 -12.23 8.89 -7.11
C LYS A 117 -11.76 9.72 -5.93
N ALA A 118 -12.68 10.47 -5.31
CA ALA A 118 -12.34 11.33 -4.19
C ALA A 118 -11.99 10.48 -2.96
N TRP A 119 -12.75 9.41 -2.72
CA TRP A 119 -12.46 8.47 -1.64
C TRP A 119 -11.10 7.79 -1.81
N ALA A 120 -10.78 7.31 -3.02
CA ALA A 120 -9.48 6.73 -3.31
C ALA A 120 -8.33 7.72 -3.02
N THR A 121 -8.47 8.98 -3.42
CA THR A 121 -7.46 10.01 -3.12
C THR A 121 -7.32 10.24 -1.62
N VAL A 122 -8.43 10.47 -0.90
CA VAL A 122 -8.39 10.75 0.54
C VAL A 122 -7.77 9.57 1.31
N LEU A 123 -8.14 8.34 0.96
CA LEU A 123 -7.59 7.14 1.58
C LEU A 123 -6.10 6.97 1.29
N LEU A 124 -5.65 7.22 0.05
CA LEU A 124 -4.23 7.14 -0.32
C LEU A 124 -3.35 8.23 0.30
N GLU A 125 -3.93 9.40 0.61
CA GLU A 125 -3.25 10.51 1.28
C GLU A 125 -3.19 10.33 2.81
N ASN A 126 -4.10 9.55 3.39
CA ASN A 126 -4.27 9.39 4.83
C ASN A 126 -4.28 7.90 5.23
N ASP A 127 -3.35 7.11 4.70
CA ASP A 127 -3.28 5.65 4.90
C ASP A 127 -2.89 5.23 6.33
N GLU A 128 -2.36 6.15 7.14
CA GLU A 128 -2.05 5.94 8.56
C GLU A 128 -3.24 6.22 9.49
N VAL A 129 -4.32 6.82 8.99
CA VAL A 129 -5.50 7.23 9.79
C VAL A 129 -6.64 6.24 9.62
N ASP A 130 -7.49 6.09 10.64
CA ASP A 130 -8.67 5.24 10.59
C ASP A 130 -9.56 5.59 9.37
N PRO A 131 -9.78 4.65 8.42
CA PRO A 131 -10.62 4.87 7.25
C PRO A 131 -12.06 5.29 7.59
N ALA A 132 -12.57 4.91 8.78
CA ALA A 132 -13.89 5.34 9.24
C ALA A 132 -13.96 6.87 9.45
N LEU A 133 -12.91 7.48 10.00
CA LEU A 133 -12.83 8.93 10.15
C LEU A 133 -12.72 9.62 8.79
N SER A 134 -11.82 9.15 7.94
CA SER A 134 -11.59 9.73 6.61
C SER A 134 -12.85 9.68 5.73
N SER A 135 -13.61 8.58 5.79
CA SER A 135 -14.90 8.47 5.08
C SER A 135 -15.98 9.40 5.64
N LEU A 136 -16.05 9.58 6.97
CA LEU A 136 -16.96 10.54 7.62
C LEU A 136 -16.66 11.99 7.23
N VAL A 137 -15.38 12.38 7.19
CA VAL A 137 -14.98 13.73 6.78
C VAL A 137 -15.33 13.98 5.31
N LEU A 138 -15.09 13.00 4.43
CA LEU A 138 -15.48 13.11 3.03
C LEU A 138 -17.01 13.20 2.87
N LEU A 139 -17.77 12.45 3.67
CA LEU A 139 -19.24 12.54 3.69
C LEU A 139 -19.71 13.94 4.13
N ALA A 140 -19.09 14.53 5.16
CA ALA A 140 -19.40 15.90 5.60
C ALA A 140 -19.17 16.92 4.47
N LYS A 141 -18.10 16.74 3.70
CA LYS A 141 -17.82 17.56 2.52
C LYS A 141 -18.88 17.39 1.43
N GLU A 142 -19.34 16.17 1.15
CA GLU A 142 -20.40 15.93 0.16
C GLU A 142 -21.76 16.50 0.59
N GLN A 143 -22.00 16.62 1.90
CA GLN A 143 -23.18 17.30 2.46
C GLN A 143 -23.07 18.84 2.42
N GLY A 144 -21.94 19.39 1.98
CA GLY A 144 -21.69 20.83 1.91
C GLY A 144 -21.31 21.47 3.25
N GLU A 145 -20.99 20.66 4.26
CA GLU A 145 -20.56 21.15 5.59
C GLU A 145 -19.08 21.53 5.62
N LEU A 146 -18.30 21.10 4.63
CA LEU A 146 -16.86 21.29 4.57
C LEU A 146 -16.40 21.70 3.16
N THR A 147 -15.40 22.58 3.07
CA THR A 147 -14.67 22.83 1.82
C THR A 147 -13.74 21.67 1.47
N ARG A 148 -13.31 21.59 0.21
CA ARG A 148 -12.41 20.52 -0.25
C ARG A 148 -11.03 20.63 0.40
N GLU A 149 -10.57 21.84 0.60
CA GLU A 149 -9.24 22.16 1.16
C GLU A 149 -9.13 21.77 2.63
N ALA A 150 -10.25 21.77 3.35
CA ALA A 150 -10.29 21.49 4.78
C ALA A 150 -10.28 19.98 5.13
N ILE A 151 -10.41 19.08 4.15
CA ILE A 151 -10.50 17.63 4.40
C ILE A 151 -9.28 17.12 5.19
N ASN A 152 -8.07 17.37 4.69
CA ASN A 152 -6.85 16.86 5.32
C ASN A 152 -6.57 17.54 6.68
N ASP A 153 -6.90 18.82 6.83
CA ASP A 153 -6.74 19.54 8.10
C ASP A 153 -7.67 18.97 9.18
N VAL A 154 -8.91 18.62 8.83
CA VAL A 154 -9.85 17.99 9.77
C VAL A 154 -9.42 16.57 10.11
N ILE A 155 -9.02 15.77 9.12
CA ILE A 155 -8.55 14.39 9.36
C ILE A 155 -7.34 14.39 10.30
N THR A 156 -6.35 15.25 10.07
CA THR A 156 -5.15 15.35 10.91
C THR A 156 -5.46 15.81 12.33
N ASN A 157 -6.44 16.71 12.51
CA ASN A 157 -6.86 17.15 13.85
C ASN A 157 -7.48 16.01 14.67
N PHE A 158 -8.31 15.18 14.04
CA PHE A 158 -9.05 14.12 14.70
C PHE A 158 -8.42 12.72 14.60
N ALA A 159 -7.24 12.60 13.97
CA ALA A 159 -6.59 11.33 13.68
C ALA A 159 -6.41 10.40 14.90
N ASN A 160 -6.16 10.97 16.09
CA ASN A 160 -5.91 10.18 17.31
C ASN A 160 -7.13 10.05 18.24
N THR A 161 -8.13 10.92 18.08
CA THR A 161 -9.25 11.04 19.01
C THR A 161 -10.51 10.37 18.47
N GLY A 162 -10.59 10.23 17.14
CA GLY A 162 -11.84 9.98 16.44
C GLY A 162 -12.76 11.19 16.51
N ALA A 163 -13.78 11.22 15.65
CA ALA A 163 -14.79 12.27 15.68
C ALA A 163 -16.14 11.74 15.22
N THR A 164 -17.18 12.29 15.80
CA THR A 164 -18.54 12.17 15.31
C THR A 164 -18.84 13.24 14.25
N MET A 165 -19.85 13.00 13.42
CA MET A 165 -20.29 13.98 12.41
C MET A 165 -20.59 15.36 13.02
N ALA A 166 -21.17 15.40 14.23
CA ALA A 166 -21.50 16.64 14.92
C ALA A 166 -20.24 17.42 15.37
N GLU A 167 -19.19 16.71 15.80
CA GLU A 167 -17.92 17.32 16.19
C GLU A 167 -17.19 17.90 14.98
N ILE A 168 -17.20 17.17 13.85
CA ILE A 168 -16.65 17.65 12.57
C ILE A 168 -17.36 18.93 12.12
N GLN A 169 -18.69 18.95 12.17
CA GLN A 169 -19.49 20.13 11.81
C GLN A 169 -19.19 21.32 12.73
N SER A 170 -19.16 21.11 14.05
CA SER A 170 -18.87 22.18 15.00
C SER A 170 -17.46 22.73 14.82
N PHE A 171 -16.47 21.85 14.55
CA PHE A 171 -15.12 22.26 14.25
C PHE A 171 -15.04 23.08 12.95
N ALA A 172 -15.76 22.66 11.91
CA ALA A 172 -15.82 23.37 10.63
C ALA A 172 -16.42 24.78 10.78
N GLU A 173 -17.49 24.93 11.57
CA GLU A 173 -18.11 26.23 11.85
C GLU A 173 -17.20 27.17 12.66
N GLN A 174 -16.55 26.65 13.71
CA GLN A 174 -15.65 27.45 14.56
C GLN A 174 -14.40 27.94 13.82
N ASN A 175 -13.91 27.16 12.85
CA ASN A 175 -12.71 27.48 12.08
C ASN A 175 -13.02 28.12 10.71
N GLY A 176 -14.28 28.40 10.40
CA GLY A 176 -14.68 29.03 9.13
C GLY A 176 -14.39 28.16 7.90
N LEU A 177 -14.43 26.84 8.05
CA LEU A 177 -14.15 25.84 7.00
C LEU A 177 -15.42 25.44 6.22
N LYS A 178 -16.55 26.08 6.51
CA LYS A 178 -17.82 25.88 5.81
C LYS A 178 -17.84 26.69 4.52
N PRO A 179 -18.28 26.14 3.38
CA PRO A 179 -18.42 26.89 2.13
C PRO A 179 -19.29 28.14 2.34
N ALA A 180 -18.82 29.29 1.84
CA ALA A 180 -19.60 30.53 1.93
C ALA A 180 -20.88 30.41 1.11
N ASP A 181 -22.03 30.70 1.73
CA ASP A 181 -23.31 30.63 1.04
C ASP A 181 -23.37 31.72 -0.04
N THR A 182 -23.83 31.37 -1.24
CA THR A 182 -23.83 32.26 -2.42
C THR A 182 -24.55 33.60 -2.17
N SER A 183 -25.54 33.58 -1.29
CA SER A 183 -26.29 34.75 -0.82
C SER A 183 -25.43 35.70 0.03
N SER A 184 -24.53 35.17 0.86
CA SER A 184 -23.59 35.95 1.68
C SER A 184 -22.45 36.55 0.85
N LEU A 185 -22.08 35.89 -0.24
CA LEU A 185 -21.00 36.32 -1.12
C LEU A 185 -21.41 37.58 -1.90
N GLN A 186 -22.67 37.64 -2.34
CA GLN A 186 -23.21 38.80 -3.04
C GLN A 186 -23.23 40.04 -2.14
N SER A 187 -23.63 39.92 -0.87
CA SER A 187 -23.67 41.07 0.05
C SER A 187 -22.28 41.59 0.40
N VAL A 188 -21.28 40.72 0.49
CA VAL A 188 -19.87 41.11 0.67
C VAL A 188 -19.33 41.80 -0.59
N ILE A 189 -19.63 41.29 -1.79
CA ILE A 189 -19.23 41.92 -3.04
C ILE A 189 -19.87 43.31 -3.16
N ASP A 190 -21.18 43.42 -2.91
CA ASP A 190 -21.90 44.70 -2.98
C ASP A 190 -21.34 45.71 -1.98
N ALA A 191 -20.97 45.27 -0.76
CA ALA A 191 -20.31 46.11 0.24
C ALA A 191 -18.93 46.60 -0.22
N VAL A 192 -18.09 45.72 -0.77
CA VAL A 192 -16.76 46.08 -1.29
C VAL A 192 -16.85 47.00 -2.51
N VAL A 193 -17.84 46.79 -3.38
CA VAL A 193 -18.09 47.66 -4.54
C VAL A 193 -18.54 49.04 -4.08
N LEU A 194 -19.45 49.13 -3.11
CA LEU A 194 -19.88 50.41 -2.51
C LEU A 194 -18.73 51.16 -1.84
N GLU A 195 -17.84 50.46 -1.14
CA GLU A 195 -16.69 51.07 -0.46
C GLU A 195 -15.63 51.60 -1.45
N ARG A 196 -15.60 51.08 -2.68
CA ARG A 196 -14.68 51.48 -3.75
C ARG A 196 -15.28 52.39 -4.82
N ILE A 197 -16.55 52.78 -4.71
CA ILE A 197 -17.19 53.71 -5.66
C ILE A 197 -16.68 55.14 -5.50
N ASP A 198 -16.13 55.50 -4.33
CA ASP A 198 -15.63 56.84 -4.01
C ASP A 198 -14.09 57.00 -4.15
N PHE A 199 -13.40 56.02 -4.76
CA PHE A 199 -11.94 56.05 -5.02
C PHE A 199 -11.65 56.16 -6.52
#